data_AF-A0A5C9D1I9-F1
#
_entry.id   AF-A0A5C9D1I9-F1
#
_cell.length_a   1.000
_cell.length_b   1.000
_cell.length_c   1.000
_cell.angle_alpha   90.00
_cell.angle_beta   90.00
_cell.angle_gamma   90.00
#
_symmetry.space_group_name_H-M   'P 1'
#
loop_
_entity.id
_entity.type
_entity.pdbx_description
1 polymer ?
#
loop_
_entity_poly.entity_id
_entity_poly.type
_entity_poly.pdbx_seq_one_letter_code
_entity_poly.pdbx_strand_id
1 'polypeptide(L)'
;MYHDRGNLNWAIIVSRALHDKDKELECIAAALRELGYPVEGGERGGLFFGQGACLSGLSGLSGRKVSGTARRFGTRTVLHHGTLLVSSDLEALANSLGGIATEADTSLPSVKADPANINQFSSPGTAFPLRDPMEAAFALSRILSDRNPEPCPGELLPKEFLEKEKSSLASREWIYDATPTFGFSLGNLENCFSFIVEKGRIRRVDGHKRNEFDPFEGSIFSIAIYLEMHAVAETLSRRKEDNR
;
A
#
# COMPACT_ATOMS: atom_id res chain seq x y z
N MET A 1 0.41 -0.57 -0.44
CA MET A 1 1.04 -0.11 -1.70
C MET A 1 2.55 -0.17 -1.52
N TYR A 2 3.32 -0.04 -2.60
CA TYR A 2 4.78 0.02 -2.59
C TYR A 2 5.22 1.34 -3.26
N HIS A 3 6.33 1.91 -2.81
CA HIS A 3 6.86 3.15 -3.36
C HIS A 3 8.36 3.02 -3.64
N ASP A 4 8.74 3.40 -4.84
CA ASP A 4 10.11 3.58 -5.30
C ASP A 4 10.21 4.88 -6.11
N ARG A 5 11.35 5.09 -6.79
CA ARG A 5 11.56 6.27 -7.65
C ARG A 5 10.72 6.25 -8.93
N GLY A 6 10.06 5.15 -9.26
CA GLY A 6 9.16 5.03 -10.41
C GLY A 6 7.68 5.29 -10.06
N ASN A 7 7.37 5.54 -8.79
CA ASN A 7 6.03 5.84 -8.31
C ASN A 7 5.85 7.35 -8.05
N LEU A 8 4.90 7.99 -8.74
CA LEU A 8 4.50 9.36 -8.46
C LEU A 8 3.45 9.38 -7.34
N ASN A 9 3.68 10.18 -6.30
CA ASN A 9 2.67 10.48 -5.28
C ASN A 9 2.05 11.85 -5.55
N TRP A 10 0.73 11.96 -5.44
CA TRP A 10 -0.01 13.21 -5.60
C TRP A 10 -1.01 13.40 -4.45
N ALA A 11 -1.39 14.65 -4.22
CA ALA A 11 -2.37 15.03 -3.21
C ALA A 11 -3.19 16.23 -3.66
N ILE A 12 -4.50 16.17 -3.40
CA ILE A 12 -5.44 17.27 -3.53
C ILE A 12 -5.99 17.56 -2.13
N ILE A 13 -5.89 18.81 -1.70
CA ILE A 13 -6.47 19.27 -0.44
C ILE A 13 -7.70 20.12 -0.80
N VAL A 14 -8.87 19.62 -0.44
CA VAL A 14 -10.15 20.30 -0.71
C VAL A 14 -10.84 20.70 0.58
N SER A 15 -11.74 21.69 0.48
CA SER A 15 -12.70 21.97 1.55
C SER A 15 -13.60 20.75 1.76
N ARG A 16 -13.89 20.41 3.01
CA ARG A 16 -14.77 19.30 3.37
C ARG A 16 -16.18 19.46 2.80
N ALA A 17 -16.65 20.71 2.63
CA ALA A 17 -17.94 21.01 2.04
C ALA A 17 -18.02 20.72 0.52
N LEU A 18 -16.85 20.66 -0.15
CA LEU A 18 -16.74 20.41 -1.58
C LEU A 18 -16.23 19.01 -1.90
N HIS A 19 -15.95 18.20 -0.88
CA HIS A 19 -15.35 16.89 -1.06
C HIS A 19 -16.28 15.97 -1.86
N ASP A 20 -15.76 15.46 -2.97
CA ASP A 20 -16.42 14.49 -3.83
C ASP A 20 -15.35 13.54 -4.36
N LYS A 21 -15.26 12.38 -3.72
CA LYS A 21 -14.20 11.40 -4.00
C LYS A 21 -14.13 10.97 -5.47
N ASP A 22 -15.28 10.91 -6.14
CA ASP A 22 -15.39 10.35 -7.48
C ASP A 22 -15.03 11.45 -8.49
N LYS A 23 -15.48 12.69 -8.28
CA LYS A 23 -15.06 13.84 -9.10
C LYS A 23 -13.57 14.13 -8.97
N GLU A 24 -13.02 14.08 -7.76
CA GLU A 24 -11.59 14.32 -7.54
C GLU A 24 -10.71 13.29 -8.25
N LEU A 25 -11.09 12.01 -8.19
CA LEU A 25 -10.39 10.94 -8.90
C LEU A 25 -10.56 11.09 -10.42
N GLU A 26 -11.76 11.47 -10.86
CA GLU A 26 -12.07 11.69 -12.26
C GLU A 26 -11.28 12.87 -12.85
N CYS A 27 -10.97 13.91 -12.08
CA CYS A 27 -10.06 14.98 -12.52
C CYS A 27 -8.68 14.42 -12.90
N ILE A 28 -8.12 13.50 -12.10
CA ILE A 28 -6.84 12.85 -12.40
C ILE A 28 -6.98 11.94 -13.63
N ALA A 29 -8.05 11.15 -13.70
CA ALA A 29 -8.30 10.25 -14.83
C ALA A 29 -8.47 11.02 -16.15
N ALA A 30 -9.21 12.13 -16.14
CA ALA A 30 -9.41 12.99 -17.29
C ALA A 30 -8.10 13.60 -17.79
N ALA A 31 -7.24 14.09 -16.90
CA ALA A 31 -5.93 14.61 -17.27
C ALA A 31 -5.04 13.54 -17.92
N LEU A 32 -5.05 12.31 -17.39
CA LEU A 32 -4.33 11.19 -17.99
C LEU A 32 -4.89 10.82 -19.38
N ARG A 33 -6.21 10.85 -19.57
CA ARG A 33 -6.83 10.62 -20.89
C ARG A 33 -6.51 11.71 -21.89
N GLU A 34 -6.44 12.97 -21.47
CA GLU A 34 -6.00 14.07 -22.32
C GLU A 34 -4.54 13.90 -22.79
N LEU A 35 -3.69 13.30 -21.96
CA LEU A 35 -2.32 12.89 -22.33
C LEU A 35 -2.28 11.66 -23.26
N GLY A 36 -3.43 11.03 -23.53
CA GLY A 36 -3.58 9.87 -24.39
C GLY A 36 -3.51 8.53 -23.66
N TYR A 37 -3.66 8.49 -22.34
CA TYR A 37 -3.68 7.26 -21.55
C TYR A 37 -5.12 6.86 -21.21
N PRO A 38 -5.66 5.74 -21.74
CA PRO A 38 -7.06 5.37 -21.57
C PRO A 38 -7.29 4.75 -20.19
N VAL A 39 -7.33 5.59 -19.15
CA VAL A 39 -7.57 5.18 -17.76
C VAL A 39 -8.96 5.57 -17.28
N GLU A 40 -9.53 4.70 -16.45
CA GLU A 40 -10.87 4.82 -15.91
C GLU A 40 -10.86 4.59 -14.39
N GLY A 41 -11.77 5.25 -13.68
CA GLY A 41 -12.00 5.01 -12.26
C GLY A 41 -12.61 3.63 -12.05
N GLY A 42 -12.04 2.87 -11.11
CA GLY A 42 -12.55 1.57 -10.69
C GLY A 42 -12.92 1.55 -9.20
N GLU A 43 -13.10 0.35 -8.68
CA GLU A 43 -13.50 0.16 -7.29
C GLU A 43 -12.50 0.76 -6.29
N ARG A 44 -13.04 1.21 -5.15
CA ARG A 44 -12.28 1.74 -4.00
C ARG A 44 -11.28 2.85 -4.37
N GLY A 45 -11.57 3.61 -5.43
CA GLY A 45 -10.75 4.75 -5.85
C GLY A 45 -9.42 4.36 -6.49
N GLY A 46 -9.37 3.25 -7.22
CA GLY A 46 -8.25 2.94 -8.11
C GLY A 46 -8.46 3.50 -9.52
N LEU A 47 -7.37 3.73 -10.25
CA LEU A 47 -7.42 3.91 -11.71
C LEU A 47 -6.87 2.68 -12.40
N PHE A 48 -7.53 2.30 -13.48
CA PHE A 48 -7.23 1.11 -14.27
C PHE A 48 -7.18 1.48 -15.75
N PHE A 49 -6.38 0.76 -16.52
CA PHE A 49 -6.51 0.83 -17.98
C PHE A 49 -7.91 0.35 -18.41
N GLY A 50 -8.64 1.21 -19.10
CA GLY A 50 -9.97 0.94 -19.63
C GLY A 50 -9.97 0.23 -20.97
N GLN A 51 -11.15 0.15 -21.60
CA GLN A 51 -11.32 -0.56 -22.89
C GLN A 51 -10.50 0.08 -24.03
N GLY A 52 -10.18 1.38 -23.93
CA GLY A 52 -9.31 2.06 -24.89
C GLY A 52 -7.94 1.41 -25.05
N ALA A 53 -7.43 0.70 -24.03
CA ALA A 53 -6.19 -0.07 -24.16
C ALA A 53 -6.32 -1.30 -25.06
N CYS A 54 -7.49 -1.94 -25.07
CA CYS A 54 -7.77 -3.04 -25.98
C CYS A 54 -7.84 -2.54 -27.44
N LEU A 55 -8.52 -1.40 -27.65
CA LEU A 55 -8.68 -0.80 -28.98
C LEU A 55 -7.37 -0.33 -29.61
N SER A 56 -6.34 -0.06 -28.82
CA SER A 56 -5.00 0.30 -29.29
C SER A 56 -4.07 -0.90 -29.51
N GLY A 57 -4.60 -2.15 -29.48
CA GLY A 57 -3.80 -3.37 -29.64
C GLY A 57 -2.99 -3.76 -28.41
N LEU A 58 -3.23 -3.12 -27.26
CA LEU A 58 -2.56 -3.39 -25.97
C LEU A 58 -3.53 -4.06 -24.99
N SER A 59 -4.24 -5.10 -25.44
CA SER A 59 -5.25 -5.82 -24.66
C SER A 59 -4.72 -6.38 -23.33
N GLY A 60 -3.43 -6.72 -23.27
CA GLY A 60 -2.76 -7.18 -22.04
C GLY A 60 -2.63 -6.12 -20.94
N LEU A 61 -2.98 -4.86 -21.21
CA LEU A 61 -3.03 -3.79 -20.20
C LEU A 61 -4.45 -3.56 -19.65
N SER A 62 -5.49 -3.92 -20.39
CA SER A 62 -6.88 -3.69 -19.99
C SER A 62 -7.18 -4.29 -18.62
N GLY A 63 -7.79 -3.51 -17.73
CA GLY A 63 -8.13 -3.92 -16.37
C GLY A 63 -6.95 -3.90 -15.38
N ARG A 64 -5.72 -3.58 -15.81
CA ARG A 64 -4.58 -3.46 -14.88
C ARG A 64 -4.58 -2.11 -14.18
N LYS A 65 -4.29 -2.13 -12.88
CA LYS A 65 -4.31 -0.98 -11.98
C LYS A 65 -3.04 -0.15 -12.10
N VAL A 66 -3.19 1.15 -12.31
CA VAL A 66 -2.06 2.10 -12.42
C VAL A 66 -1.98 3.05 -11.22
N SER A 67 -3.06 3.20 -10.46
CA SER A 67 -3.15 4.13 -9.34
C SER A 67 -4.07 3.59 -8.24
N GLY A 68 -3.76 3.92 -6.98
CA GLY A 68 -4.67 3.77 -5.85
C GLY A 68 -4.73 5.06 -5.05
N THR A 69 -5.86 5.28 -4.35
CA THR A 69 -6.08 6.46 -3.52
C THR A 69 -6.42 6.12 -2.08
N ALA A 70 -6.18 7.09 -1.20
CA ALA A 70 -6.63 7.10 0.19
C ALA A 70 -7.02 8.53 0.59
N ARG A 71 -7.71 8.67 1.73
CA ARG A 71 -8.24 9.96 2.18
C ARG A 71 -8.06 10.13 3.68
N ARG A 72 -7.75 11.36 4.09
CA ARG A 72 -7.77 11.78 5.49
C ARG A 72 -8.75 12.93 5.66
N PHE A 73 -9.76 12.72 6.50
CA PHE A 73 -10.74 13.74 6.86
C PHE A 73 -10.22 14.59 8.02
N GLY A 74 -9.97 15.86 7.75
CA GLY A 74 -9.75 16.88 8.78
C GLY A 74 -11.05 17.55 9.19
N THR A 75 -10.93 18.55 10.08
CA THR A 75 -12.09 19.32 10.57
C THR A 75 -12.75 20.13 9.45
N ARG A 76 -11.94 20.78 8.60
CA ARG A 76 -12.43 21.65 7.52
C ARG A 76 -12.00 21.22 6.13
N THR A 77 -11.04 20.30 6.04
CA THR A 77 -10.46 19.87 4.77
C THR A 77 -10.47 18.36 4.65
N VAL A 78 -10.40 17.89 3.42
CA VAL A 78 -10.11 16.49 3.10
C VAL A 78 -8.83 16.46 2.29
N LEU A 79 -7.87 15.65 2.73
CA LEU A 79 -6.70 15.29 1.94
C LEU A 79 -7.06 14.03 1.15
N HIS A 80 -7.19 14.16 -0.16
CA HIS A 80 -7.29 13.03 -1.08
C HIS A 80 -5.94 12.85 -1.76
N HIS A 81 -5.29 11.73 -1.51
CA HIS A 81 -3.97 11.46 -2.06
C HIS A 81 -3.97 10.12 -2.77
N GLY A 82 -3.04 9.98 -3.70
CA GLY A 82 -2.90 8.74 -4.44
C GLY A 82 -1.52 8.59 -5.03
N THR A 83 -1.39 7.50 -5.75
CA THR A 83 -0.17 7.12 -6.46
C THR A 83 -0.40 7.12 -7.96
N LEU A 84 0.66 7.03 -8.74
CA LEU A 84 0.64 6.66 -10.14
C LEU A 84 1.92 5.87 -10.41
N LEU A 85 1.75 4.59 -10.72
CA LEU A 85 2.85 3.72 -11.13
C LEU A 85 3.31 4.17 -12.51
N VAL A 86 4.44 4.87 -12.60
CA VAL A 86 4.95 5.37 -13.88
C VAL A 86 5.96 4.40 -14.46
N SER A 87 6.97 4.07 -13.67
CA SER A 87 8.10 3.20 -14.04
C SER A 87 8.62 2.41 -12.83
N SER A 88 7.74 2.05 -11.91
CA SER A 88 8.07 1.30 -10.70
C SER A 88 8.52 -0.13 -10.99
N ASP A 89 9.33 -0.68 -10.10
CA ASP A 89 9.68 -2.09 -10.08
C ASP A 89 8.48 -2.92 -9.60
N LEU A 90 7.75 -3.49 -10.56
CA LEU A 90 6.55 -4.30 -10.28
C LEU A 90 6.88 -5.65 -9.64
N GLU A 91 8.10 -6.16 -9.82
CA GLU A 91 8.57 -7.39 -9.16
C GLU A 91 8.87 -7.10 -7.69
N ALA A 92 9.61 -6.02 -7.40
CA ALA A 92 9.82 -5.57 -6.03
C ALA A 92 8.50 -5.24 -5.33
N LEU A 93 7.54 -4.62 -6.03
CA LEU A 93 6.18 -4.41 -5.52
C LEU A 93 5.51 -5.73 -5.14
N ALA A 94 5.53 -6.73 -6.03
CA ALA A 94 4.91 -8.02 -5.77
C ALA A 94 5.56 -8.73 -4.56
N ASN A 95 6.90 -8.67 -4.47
CA ASN A 95 7.66 -9.29 -3.40
C ASN A 95 7.56 -8.55 -2.05
N SER A 96 7.24 -7.25 -2.08
CA SER A 96 7.07 -6.43 -0.87
C SER A 96 5.67 -6.53 -0.28
N LEU A 97 4.68 -6.95 -1.07
CA LEU A 97 3.29 -7.06 -0.65
C LEU A 97 2.96 -8.50 -0.28
N GLY A 98 2.88 -8.75 1.01
CA GLY A 98 2.54 -10.05 1.56
C GLY A 98 2.19 -9.92 3.04
N GLY A 99 1.84 -11.04 3.65
CA GLY A 99 1.52 -11.12 5.07
C GLY A 99 1.37 -12.56 5.50
N ILE A 100 1.07 -12.73 6.78
CA ILE A 100 0.73 -14.03 7.35
C ILE A 100 -0.80 -14.17 7.41
N ALA A 101 -1.28 -15.39 7.57
CA ALA A 101 -2.67 -15.59 7.97
C ALA A 101 -2.87 -15.04 9.38
N THR A 102 -3.88 -14.19 9.57
CA THR A 102 -4.23 -13.60 10.86
C THR A 102 -5.65 -13.98 11.26
N GLU A 103 -5.88 -14.06 12.56
CA GLU A 103 -7.14 -14.38 13.22
C GLU A 103 -7.57 -13.21 14.08
N ALA A 104 -8.89 -13.02 14.28
CA ALA A 104 -9.45 -11.91 15.07
C ALA A 104 -8.91 -10.50 14.68
N ASP A 105 -8.36 -10.37 13.47
CA ASP A 105 -7.81 -9.13 12.95
C ASP A 105 -8.96 -8.22 12.49
N THR A 106 -8.98 -7.00 13.03
CA THR A 106 -9.98 -5.97 12.72
C THR A 106 -9.47 -4.93 11.73
N SER A 107 -8.26 -5.14 11.19
CA SER A 107 -7.67 -4.27 10.18
C SER A 107 -8.48 -4.30 8.87
N LEU A 108 -8.44 -3.18 8.14
CA LEU A 108 -9.08 -3.09 6.83
C LEU A 108 -8.22 -3.82 5.79
N PRO A 109 -8.70 -4.90 5.16
CA PRO A 109 -7.88 -5.65 4.22
C PRO A 109 -7.60 -4.83 2.95
N SER A 110 -6.40 -5.00 2.41
CA SER A 110 -6.05 -4.50 1.08
C SER A 110 -6.81 -5.26 0.00
N VAL A 111 -7.28 -4.55 -1.03
CA VAL A 111 -7.87 -5.17 -2.22
C VAL A 111 -6.78 -5.42 -3.25
N LYS A 112 -6.56 -6.70 -3.56
CA LYS A 112 -5.62 -7.13 -4.60
C LYS A 112 -6.09 -6.66 -5.97
N ALA A 113 -5.15 -6.24 -6.80
CA ALA A 113 -5.36 -5.88 -8.19
C ALA A 113 -4.05 -6.08 -8.94
N ASP A 114 -4.14 -6.39 -10.24
CA ASP A 114 -2.97 -6.59 -11.08
C ASP A 114 -2.36 -5.24 -11.46
N PRO A 115 -1.16 -4.88 -10.96
CA PRO A 115 -0.60 -3.56 -11.21
C PRO A 115 0.00 -3.47 -12.62
N ALA A 116 0.03 -2.27 -13.20
CA ALA A 116 0.80 -1.93 -14.40
C ALA A 116 1.42 -0.54 -14.26
N ASN A 117 2.56 -0.36 -14.91
CA ASN A 117 3.14 0.97 -15.09
C ASN A 117 2.44 1.67 -16.25
N ILE A 118 2.14 2.97 -16.08
CA ILE A 118 1.48 3.75 -17.13
C ILE A 118 2.35 3.88 -18.39
N ASN A 119 3.68 3.87 -18.23
CA ASN A 119 4.62 3.95 -19.35
C ASN A 119 4.67 2.70 -20.24
N GLN A 120 4.02 1.60 -19.82
CA GLN A 120 3.86 0.39 -20.65
C GLN A 120 2.85 0.62 -21.78
N PHE A 121 2.00 1.64 -21.65
CA PHE A 121 1.07 2.03 -22.69
C PHE A 121 1.78 2.88 -23.74
N SER A 122 1.75 2.43 -25.00
CA SER A 122 2.23 3.18 -26.15
C SER A 122 1.21 3.14 -27.29
N SER A 123 0.79 4.30 -27.75
CA SER A 123 -0.12 4.44 -28.89
C SER A 123 0.33 5.63 -29.74
N PRO A 124 0.14 5.61 -31.07
CA PRO A 124 0.36 6.80 -31.91
C PRO A 124 -0.42 8.04 -31.44
N GLY A 125 -1.49 7.86 -30.67
CA GLY A 125 -2.28 8.94 -30.07
C GLY A 125 -1.79 9.44 -28.70
N THR A 126 -0.69 8.90 -28.16
CA THR A 126 -0.10 9.40 -26.91
C THR A 126 0.56 10.75 -27.16
N ALA A 127 -0.08 11.83 -26.69
CA ALA A 127 0.37 13.20 -26.93
C ALA A 127 1.70 13.51 -26.21
N PHE A 128 1.90 12.90 -25.04
CA PHE A 128 3.08 13.13 -24.23
C PHE A 128 3.51 11.84 -23.50
N PRO A 129 4.71 11.31 -23.75
CA PRO A 129 5.19 10.11 -23.07
C PRO A 129 5.50 10.42 -21.60
N LEU A 130 4.96 9.64 -20.68
CA LEU A 130 5.26 9.71 -19.24
C LEU A 130 6.31 8.65 -18.90
N ARG A 131 7.60 8.97 -19.02
CA ARG A 131 8.68 7.99 -18.81
C ARG A 131 9.05 7.81 -17.35
N ASP A 132 8.91 8.86 -16.56
CA ASP A 132 9.22 8.89 -15.14
C ASP A 132 8.24 9.75 -14.32
N PRO A 133 8.23 9.63 -12.99
CA PRO A 133 7.35 10.42 -12.12
C PRO A 133 7.47 11.94 -12.26
N MET A 134 8.63 12.47 -12.64
CA MET A 134 8.81 13.91 -12.80
C MET A 134 8.08 14.38 -14.07
N GLU A 135 8.31 13.72 -15.20
CA GLU A 135 7.55 13.99 -16.44
C GLU A 135 6.04 13.89 -16.19
N ALA A 136 5.59 12.88 -15.44
CA ALA A 136 4.19 12.72 -15.06
C ALA A 136 3.66 13.85 -14.18
N ALA A 137 4.43 14.30 -13.18
CA ALA A 137 4.05 15.41 -12.31
C ALA A 137 3.92 16.73 -13.10
N PHE A 138 4.87 17.01 -13.99
CA PHE A 138 4.83 18.20 -14.85
C PHE A 138 3.62 18.18 -15.78
N ALA A 139 3.39 17.07 -16.49
CA ALA A 139 2.27 16.94 -17.41
C ALA A 139 0.91 17.10 -16.70
N LEU A 140 0.72 16.39 -15.58
CA LEU A 140 -0.50 16.48 -14.77
C LEU A 140 -0.72 17.89 -14.21
N SER A 141 0.32 18.51 -13.66
CA SER A 141 0.24 19.87 -13.12
C SER A 141 -0.19 20.88 -14.19
N ARG A 142 0.34 20.76 -15.41
CA ARG A 142 0.00 21.66 -16.53
C ARG A 142 -1.45 21.51 -16.96
N ILE A 143 -1.99 20.30 -17.02
CA ILE A 143 -3.40 20.08 -17.37
C ILE A 143 -4.33 20.53 -16.23
N LEU A 144 -4.01 20.18 -14.99
CA LEU A 144 -4.91 20.41 -13.85
C LEU A 144 -4.93 21.86 -13.37
N SER A 145 -3.86 22.63 -13.60
CA SER A 145 -3.70 23.97 -13.01
C SER A 145 -3.10 25.02 -13.94
N ASP A 146 -2.76 24.67 -15.18
CA ASP A 146 -2.02 25.53 -16.13
C ASP A 146 -0.68 26.03 -15.57
N ARG A 147 -0.08 25.29 -14.63
CA ARG A 147 1.18 25.64 -13.97
C ARG A 147 2.15 24.47 -13.93
N ASN A 148 3.45 24.77 -13.89
CA ASN A 148 4.46 23.78 -13.54
C ASN A 148 4.44 23.50 -12.03
N PRO A 149 4.86 22.30 -11.59
CA PRO A 149 5.11 22.03 -10.18
C PRO A 149 6.17 22.99 -9.64
N GLU A 150 5.89 23.60 -8.50
CA GLU A 150 6.83 24.45 -7.77
C GLU A 150 7.16 23.81 -6.43
N PRO A 151 8.40 23.98 -5.92
CA PRO A 151 8.74 23.55 -4.57
C PRO A 151 7.76 24.15 -3.55
N CYS A 152 7.35 23.36 -2.57
CA CYS A 152 6.51 23.86 -1.49
C CYS A 152 7.24 25.01 -0.76
N PRO A 153 6.63 26.21 -0.65
CA PRO A 153 7.24 27.32 0.07
C PRO A 153 7.60 26.92 1.51
N GLY A 154 8.84 27.18 1.92
CA GLY A 154 9.33 26.78 3.24
C GLY A 154 8.55 27.39 4.41
N GLU A 155 7.88 28.52 4.19
CA GLU A 155 7.02 29.19 5.17
C GLU A 155 5.75 28.37 5.50
N LEU A 156 5.26 27.56 4.57
CA LEU A 156 4.11 26.68 4.79
C LEU A 156 4.47 25.45 5.62
N LEU A 157 5.74 25.09 5.68
CA LEU A 157 6.26 23.92 6.39
C LEU A 157 7.45 24.32 7.28
N PRO A 158 7.20 24.95 8.45
CA PRO A 158 8.26 25.28 9.38
C PRO A 158 9.11 24.06 9.71
N LYS A 159 10.44 24.20 9.62
CA LYS A 159 11.38 23.07 9.75
C LYS A 159 11.19 22.28 11.04
N GLU A 160 11.01 22.97 12.16
CA GLU A 160 10.81 22.32 13.47
C GLU A 160 9.55 21.45 13.50
N PHE A 161 8.45 21.95 12.94
CA PHE A 161 7.22 21.18 12.81
C PHE A 161 7.42 19.96 11.92
N LEU A 162 8.07 20.14 10.77
CA LEU A 162 8.35 19.04 9.84
C LEU A 162 9.23 17.96 10.46
N GLU A 163 10.30 18.33 11.17
CA GLU A 163 11.19 17.36 11.82
C GLU A 163 10.49 16.62 12.96
N LYS A 164 9.64 17.31 13.73
CA LYS A 164 8.80 16.66 14.74
C LYS A 164 7.84 15.64 14.12
N GLU A 165 7.12 16.01 13.07
CA GLU A 165 6.20 15.11 12.37
C GLU A 165 6.95 13.94 11.74
N LYS A 166 8.10 14.17 11.09
CA LYS A 166 8.94 13.09 10.56
C LYS A 166 9.37 12.12 11.66
N SER A 167 9.85 12.64 12.79
CA SER A 167 10.26 11.80 13.92
C SER A 167 9.10 10.97 14.46
N SER A 168 7.91 11.57 14.60
CA SER A 168 6.70 10.85 15.02
C SER A 168 6.30 9.77 14.02
N LEU A 169 6.23 10.09 12.72
CA LEU A 169 5.80 9.16 11.68
C LEU A 169 6.82 8.05 11.41
N ALA A 170 8.09 8.27 11.74
CA ALA A 170 9.16 7.27 11.67
C ALA A 170 9.28 6.41 12.94
N SER A 171 8.55 6.76 14.01
CA SER A 171 8.62 6.05 15.28
C SER A 171 8.02 4.64 15.18
N ARG A 172 8.56 3.70 15.96
CA ARG A 172 8.03 2.33 16.03
C ARG A 172 6.61 2.33 16.57
N GLU A 173 6.34 3.21 17.53
CA GLU A 173 5.06 3.41 18.16
C GLU A 173 3.98 3.72 17.12
N TRP A 174 4.31 4.56 16.13
CA TRP A 174 3.42 4.90 15.03
C TRP A 174 3.32 3.79 13.98
N ILE A 175 4.46 3.24 13.53
CA ILE A 175 4.49 2.29 12.40
C ILE A 175 3.91 0.92 12.80
N TYR A 176 4.19 0.44 14.02
CA TYR A 176 3.92 -0.95 14.42
C TYR A 176 3.04 -1.08 15.67
N ASP A 177 3.19 -0.22 16.68
CA ASP A 177 2.44 -0.42 17.94
C ASP A 177 0.98 0.02 17.85
N ALA A 178 0.65 0.79 16.81
CA ALA A 178 -0.72 1.14 16.44
C ALA A 178 -1.46 -0.01 15.70
N THR A 179 -0.77 -1.11 15.36
CA THR A 179 -1.42 -2.28 14.75
C THR A 179 -2.48 -2.85 15.69
N PRO A 180 -3.74 -3.04 15.22
CA PRO A 180 -4.78 -3.69 16.01
C PRO A 180 -4.32 -5.06 16.51
N THR A 181 -4.92 -5.51 17.61
CA THR A 181 -4.64 -6.86 18.11
C THR A 181 -5.05 -7.89 17.07
N PHE A 182 -4.18 -8.86 16.81
CA PHE A 182 -4.46 -9.99 15.93
C PHE A 182 -3.88 -11.27 16.53
N GLY A 183 -4.50 -12.40 16.21
CA GLY A 183 -3.99 -13.73 16.51
C GLY A 183 -3.34 -14.37 15.28
N PHE A 184 -2.54 -15.41 15.52
CA PHE A 184 -2.10 -16.34 14.49
C PHE A 184 -1.85 -17.71 15.10
N SER A 185 -1.99 -18.74 14.28
CA SER A 185 -1.80 -20.13 14.67
C SER A 185 -0.66 -20.76 13.89
N LEU A 186 0.12 -21.60 14.57
CA LEU A 186 1.22 -22.36 13.97
C LEU A 186 1.02 -23.86 14.21
N GLY A 187 1.64 -24.68 13.36
CA GLY A 187 1.58 -26.14 13.46
C GLY A 187 0.43 -26.75 12.65
N ASN A 188 -0.03 -27.92 13.08
CA ASN A 188 -1.08 -28.68 12.38
C ASN A 188 -2.28 -28.96 13.31
N LEU A 189 -3.31 -29.63 12.80
CA LEU A 189 -4.54 -29.93 13.56
C LEU A 189 -4.28 -30.70 14.87
N GLU A 190 -3.19 -31.47 14.97
CA GLU A 190 -2.85 -32.25 16.17
C GLU A 190 -1.95 -31.50 17.17
N ASN A 191 -1.17 -30.53 16.70
CA ASN A 191 -0.31 -29.67 17.51
C ASN A 191 -0.43 -28.22 16.99
N CYS A 192 -1.55 -27.60 17.33
CA CYS A 192 -1.79 -26.19 17.04
C CYS A 192 -1.25 -25.33 18.19
N PHE A 193 -0.56 -24.24 17.85
CA PHE A 193 -0.04 -23.26 18.80
C PHE A 193 -0.59 -21.88 18.46
N SER A 194 -1.40 -21.32 19.35
CA SER A 194 -2.09 -20.05 19.14
C SER A 194 -1.40 -18.92 19.88
N PHE A 195 -1.21 -17.80 19.19
CA PHE A 195 -0.55 -16.59 19.68
C PHE A 195 -1.42 -15.37 19.42
N ILE A 196 -1.26 -14.35 20.26
CA ILE A 196 -1.84 -13.01 20.08
C ILE A 196 -0.70 -12.00 20.00
N VAL A 197 -0.83 -11.04 19.12
CA VAL A 197 0.02 -9.86 19.07
C VAL A 197 -0.78 -8.67 19.57
N GLU A 198 -0.36 -8.10 20.69
CA GLU A 198 -0.98 -6.90 21.28
C GLU A 198 0.10 -5.80 21.39
N LYS A 199 -0.20 -4.60 20.85
CA LYS A 199 0.75 -3.47 20.80
C LYS A 199 2.12 -3.89 20.23
N GLY A 200 2.07 -4.63 19.12
CA GLY A 200 3.25 -5.14 18.42
C GLY A 200 4.06 -6.20 19.18
N ARG A 201 3.56 -6.77 20.29
CA ARG A 201 4.27 -7.77 21.08
C ARG A 201 3.55 -9.10 21.13
N ILE A 202 4.31 -10.18 21.03
CA ILE A 202 3.80 -11.55 21.05
C ILE A 202 3.41 -11.95 22.48
N ARG A 203 2.22 -12.52 22.60
CA ARG A 203 1.69 -13.16 23.81
C ARG A 203 1.14 -14.52 23.44
N ARG A 204 1.33 -15.48 24.32
CA ARG A 204 0.84 -16.84 24.13
C ARG A 204 -0.62 -16.94 24.58
N VAL A 205 -1.44 -17.67 23.82
CA VAL A 205 -2.85 -17.92 24.17
C VAL A 205 -3.02 -19.32 24.75
N ASP A 206 -2.30 -20.31 24.20
CA ASP A 206 -2.50 -21.70 24.60
C ASP A 206 -1.64 -22.11 25.79
N GLY A 207 -2.29 -22.65 26.83
CA GLY A 207 -1.70 -23.17 28.06
C GLY A 207 -0.94 -24.50 27.94
N HIS A 208 -0.57 -24.92 26.72
CA HIS A 208 0.34 -26.06 26.55
C HIS A 208 1.71 -25.70 27.15
N LYS A 209 2.17 -26.44 28.16
CA LYS A 209 3.47 -26.24 28.86
C LYS A 209 4.68 -26.66 28.02
N ARG A 210 4.74 -26.27 26.75
CA ARG A 210 5.91 -26.47 25.88
C ARG A 210 6.76 -25.22 25.94
N ASN A 211 7.89 -25.31 26.64
CA ASN A 211 8.80 -24.20 26.93
C ASN A 211 9.56 -23.71 25.69
N GLU A 212 9.43 -24.39 24.54
CA GLU A 212 10.13 -24.07 23.30
C GLU A 212 9.72 -22.72 22.70
N PHE A 213 8.55 -22.19 23.09
CA PHE A 213 8.09 -20.85 22.65
C PHE A 213 8.31 -19.74 23.69
N ASP A 214 8.74 -20.06 24.91
CA ASP A 214 8.99 -19.08 25.97
C ASP A 214 9.99 -17.98 25.55
N PRO A 215 11.04 -18.25 24.73
CA PRO A 215 11.94 -17.20 24.25
C PRO A 215 11.27 -16.12 23.40
N PHE A 216 10.11 -16.38 22.80
CA PHE A 216 9.40 -15.42 21.96
C PHE A 216 8.35 -14.61 22.71
N GLU A 217 8.01 -14.98 23.95
CA GLU A 217 6.99 -14.27 24.72
C GLU A 217 7.46 -12.85 25.10
N GLY A 218 6.61 -11.86 24.84
CA GLY A 218 6.93 -10.45 25.04
C GLY A 218 7.84 -9.84 23.97
N SER A 219 8.39 -10.65 23.04
CA SER A 219 9.20 -10.16 21.93
C SER A 219 8.36 -9.30 20.97
N ILE A 220 9.05 -8.40 20.26
CA ILE A 220 8.42 -7.57 19.23
C ILE A 220 8.09 -8.48 18.04
N PHE A 221 6.84 -8.46 17.60
CA PHE A 221 6.46 -9.21 16.40
C PHE A 221 7.21 -8.68 15.18
N SER A 222 7.74 -9.61 14.39
CA SER A 222 8.29 -9.36 13.06
C SER A 222 8.10 -10.61 12.21
N ILE A 223 8.14 -10.46 10.89
CA ILE A 223 8.07 -11.62 9.99
C ILE A 223 9.25 -12.57 10.22
N ALA A 224 10.44 -12.07 10.56
CA ALA A 224 11.58 -12.91 10.91
C ALA A 224 11.28 -13.78 12.14
N ILE A 225 10.79 -13.18 13.22
CA ILE A 225 10.39 -13.91 14.44
C ILE A 225 9.25 -14.91 14.15
N TYR A 226 8.27 -14.52 13.34
CA TYR A 226 7.22 -15.43 12.90
C TYR A 226 7.79 -16.67 12.19
N LEU A 227 8.74 -16.49 11.27
CA LEU A 227 9.37 -17.60 10.55
C LEU A 227 10.20 -18.51 11.46
N GLU A 228 10.91 -17.94 12.44
CA GLU A 228 11.61 -18.72 13.47
C GLU A 228 10.63 -19.56 14.30
N MET A 229 9.53 -18.96 14.77
CA MET A 229 8.47 -19.67 15.48
C MET A 229 7.83 -20.77 14.61
N HIS A 230 7.61 -20.51 13.32
CA HIS A 230 7.08 -21.48 12.37
C HIS A 230 8.00 -22.70 12.24
N ALA A 231 9.31 -22.49 12.11
CA ALA A 231 10.29 -23.58 12.04
C ALA A 231 10.33 -24.42 13.34
N VAL A 232 10.18 -23.78 14.50
CA VAL A 232 10.03 -24.49 15.78
C VAL A 232 8.76 -25.35 15.77
N ALA A 233 7.61 -24.78 15.37
CA ALA A 233 6.35 -25.51 15.30
C ALA A 233 6.40 -26.73 14.36
N GLU A 234 7.05 -26.59 13.20
CA GLU A 234 7.26 -27.71 12.26
C GLU A 234 8.09 -28.83 12.89
N THR A 235 9.20 -28.46 13.55
CA THR A 235 10.09 -29.44 14.21
C THR A 235 9.35 -30.21 15.30
N LEU A 236 8.53 -29.51 16.09
CA LEU A 236 7.72 -30.10 17.15
C LEU A 236 6.61 -31.01 16.63
N SER A 237 6.11 -30.76 15.42
CA SER A 237 5.10 -31.58 14.75
C SER A 237 5.71 -32.88 14.22
N ARG A 238 6.91 -32.83 13.60
CA ARG A 238 7.62 -33.99 13.05
C ARG A 238 8.08 -35.00 14.11
N ARG A 239 8.66 -34.53 15.23
CA ARG A 239 9.16 -35.42 16.33
C ARG A 239 8.10 -36.33 16.97
N LYS A 240 6.81 -36.05 16.75
CA LYS A 240 5.70 -36.84 17.31
C LYS A 240 5.23 -37.92 16.33
N GLU A 241 5.40 -37.70 15.02
CA GLU A 241 5.15 -38.71 13.99
C GLU A 241 6.19 -39.84 14.08
N ASP A 242 7.47 -39.50 14.32
CA ASP A 242 8.55 -40.48 14.49
C ASP A 242 8.47 -41.31 15.79
N ASN A 243 7.65 -40.86 16.77
CA ASN A 243 7.46 -41.53 18.07
C ASN A 243 6.11 -42.28 18.18
N ARG A 244 5.36 -42.39 17.09
CA ARG A 244 4.14 -43.21 16.97
C ARG A 244 4.43 -44.46 16.15
#